data_AF-A0A9D8Q1P5-F1
#
_entry.id   AF-A0A9D8Q1P5-F1
#
_cell.length_a   1.000
_cell.length_b   1.000
_cell.length_c   1.000
_cell.angle_alpha   90.00
_cell.angle_beta   90.00
_cell.angle_gamma   90.00
#
_symmetry.space_group_name_H-M   'P 1'
#
loop_
_entity.id
_entity.type
_entity.pdbx_description
1 polymer ?
#
loop_
_entity_poly.entity_id
_entity_poly.type
_entity_poly.pdbx_seq_one_letter_code
_entity_poly.pdbx_strand_id
1 'polypeptide(L)'
;AEELLAAEQEPMPLHGDLHHDNVLDFGARGWLAIDPKRLLGDRAFDYTALFANPDLCGPGIHVAVRPGRFHARLAQVSAETGLERTRLLRWIAASRGLSATWFLDDGDRADVDLAVVALALQALAG
;
A
#
# COMPACT_ATOMS: atom_id res chain seq x y z
N ALA A 1 3.84 0.42 14.51
CA ALA A 1 4.58 -0.51 13.63
C ALA A 1 5.10 -1.71 14.42
N GLU A 2 5.68 -1.51 15.61
CA GLU A 2 6.23 -2.60 16.44
C GLU A 2 5.26 -3.76 16.70
N GLU A 3 3.98 -3.48 17.01
CA GLU A 3 2.98 -4.55 17.20
C GLU A 3 2.68 -5.37 15.94
N LEU A 4 2.76 -4.76 14.75
CA LEU A 4 2.57 -5.49 13.47
C LEU A 4 3.78 -6.37 13.16
N LEU A 5 4.98 -5.86 13.41
CA LEU A 5 6.23 -6.60 13.23
C LEU A 5 6.33 -7.76 14.22
N ALA A 6 5.84 -7.59 15.45
CA ALA A 6 5.78 -8.66 16.45
C ALA A 6 4.71 -9.72 16.16
N ALA A 7 3.71 -9.39 15.33
CA ALA A 7 2.58 -10.24 14.99
C ALA A 7 2.54 -10.60 13.49
N GLU A 8 3.69 -10.59 12.82
CA GLU A 8 3.78 -10.98 11.41
C GLU A 8 3.18 -12.37 11.19
N GLN A 9 2.41 -12.48 10.12
CA GLN A 9 1.83 -13.75 9.70
C GLN A 9 2.30 -14.04 8.27
N GLU A 10 2.60 -15.31 8.00
CA GLU A 10 3.01 -15.77 6.66
C GLU A 10 4.21 -14.98 6.10
N PRO A 11 5.36 -14.90 6.82
CA PRO A 11 6.53 -14.20 6.33
C PRO A 11 7.00 -14.84 5.02
N MET A 12 7.08 -14.04 3.97
CA MET A 12 7.46 -14.50 2.64
C MET A 12 8.27 -13.43 1.90
N PRO A 13 8.97 -13.80 0.79
CA PRO A 13 9.65 -12.81 -0.04
C PRO A 13 8.64 -11.80 -0.58
N LEU A 14 8.97 -10.52 -0.42
CA LEU A 14 8.15 -9.38 -0.84
C LEU A 14 8.82 -8.64 -1.99
N HIS A 15 8.01 -8.03 -2.85
CA HIS A 15 8.48 -7.05 -3.82
C HIS A 15 9.02 -5.81 -3.11
N GLY A 16 8.30 -5.31 -2.10
CA GLY A 16 8.64 -4.13 -1.31
C GLY A 16 8.37 -2.79 -2.02
N ASP A 17 7.93 -2.81 -3.28
CA ASP A 17 7.76 -1.61 -4.12
C ASP A 17 6.81 -1.85 -5.31
N LEU A 18 5.69 -2.53 -5.06
CA LEU A 18 4.78 -3.03 -6.11
C LEU A 18 3.78 -1.95 -6.59
N HIS A 19 4.28 -0.87 -7.22
CA HIS A 19 3.45 0.14 -7.89
C HIS A 19 3.27 -0.14 -9.39
N HIS A 20 2.42 0.63 -10.07
CA HIS A 20 2.02 0.32 -11.45
C HIS A 20 3.17 0.36 -12.47
N ASP A 21 4.17 1.21 -12.29
CA ASP A 21 5.33 1.24 -13.19
C ASP A 21 6.22 0.00 -13.05
N ASN A 22 6.14 -0.70 -11.91
CA ASN A 22 6.85 -1.95 -11.68
C ASN A 22 6.05 -3.19 -12.09
N VAL A 23 4.89 -3.03 -12.74
CA VAL A 23 4.07 -4.12 -13.28
C VAL A 23 3.85 -3.91 -14.78
N LEU A 24 4.59 -4.66 -15.59
CA LEU A 24 4.63 -4.47 -17.04
C LEU A 24 4.00 -5.65 -17.79
N ASP A 25 3.42 -5.35 -18.95
CA ASP A 25 2.91 -6.36 -19.88
C ASP A 25 4.04 -6.90 -20.76
N PHE A 26 4.35 -8.20 -20.62
CA PHE A 26 5.35 -8.91 -21.44
C PHE A 26 4.71 -9.71 -22.58
N GLY A 27 3.53 -9.30 -23.04
CA GLY A 27 2.81 -9.91 -24.16
C GLY A 27 2.39 -11.34 -23.85
N ALA A 28 2.89 -12.31 -24.60
CA ALA A 28 2.55 -13.74 -24.42
C ALA A 28 2.90 -14.28 -23.02
N ARG A 29 3.82 -13.63 -22.29
CA ARG A 29 4.19 -14.00 -20.92
C ARG A 29 3.26 -13.40 -19.85
N GLY A 30 2.40 -12.47 -20.22
CA GLY A 30 1.50 -11.76 -19.31
C GLY A 30 2.19 -10.67 -18.49
N TRP A 31 1.51 -10.25 -17.42
CA TRP A 31 1.97 -9.20 -16.50
C TRP A 31 3.05 -9.74 -15.57
N LEU A 32 4.20 -9.07 -15.50
CA LEU A 32 5.29 -9.41 -14.60
C LEU A 32 5.70 -8.21 -13.75
N ALA A 33 6.02 -8.49 -12.49
CA ALA A 33 6.61 -7.51 -11.58
C ALA A 33 8.13 -7.42 -11.79
N ILE A 34 8.69 -6.21 -11.69
CA ILE A 34 10.10 -5.90 -11.88
C ILE A 34 10.66 -5.02 -10.76
N ASP A 35 11.98 -4.99 -10.59
CA ASP A 35 12.69 -4.22 -9.54
C ASP A 35 12.26 -4.54 -8.09
N PRO A 36 12.29 -5.82 -7.65
CA PRO A 36 12.00 -6.15 -6.26
C PRO A 36 13.12 -5.66 -5.33
N LYS A 37 12.74 -5.08 -4.19
CA LYS A 37 13.65 -4.68 -3.10
C LYS A 37 14.14 -5.85 -2.23
N ARG A 38 13.65 -7.06 -2.50
CA ARG A 38 14.10 -8.34 -1.89
C ARG A 38 13.93 -8.39 -0.38
N LEU A 39 12.78 -7.91 0.10
CA LEU A 39 12.44 -7.92 1.52
C LEU A 39 11.86 -9.29 1.92
N LEU A 40 11.94 -9.62 3.21
CA LEU A 40 11.24 -10.73 3.83
C LEU A 40 10.33 -10.15 4.91
N GLY A 41 9.04 -10.50 4.89
CA GLY A 41 8.09 -10.01 5.88
C GLY A 41 6.66 -10.40 5.58
N ASP A 42 5.72 -9.75 6.27
CA ASP A 42 4.29 -9.98 6.11
C ASP A 42 3.79 -9.62 4.69
N ARG A 43 3.15 -10.59 4.02
CA ARG A 43 2.63 -10.42 2.64
C ARG A 43 1.63 -9.29 2.45
N ALA A 44 0.95 -8.83 3.50
CA ALA A 44 0.02 -7.70 3.43
C ALA A 44 0.73 -6.39 3.04
N PHE A 45 2.03 -6.28 3.35
CA PHE A 45 2.82 -5.09 3.06
C PHE A 45 2.85 -4.75 1.57
N ASP A 46 3.03 -5.73 0.68
CA ASP A 46 3.14 -5.49 -0.77
C ASP A 46 1.88 -4.84 -1.36
N TYR A 47 0.72 -5.14 -0.79
CA TYR A 47 -0.55 -4.56 -1.25
C TYR A 47 -0.76 -3.12 -0.81
N THR A 48 0.02 -2.62 0.17
CA THR A 48 -0.12 -1.24 0.67
C THR A 48 0.21 -0.19 -0.40
N ALA A 49 1.11 -0.51 -1.33
CA ALA A 49 1.46 0.35 -2.46
C ALA A 49 0.25 0.72 -3.31
N LEU A 50 -0.72 -0.20 -3.47
CA LEU A 50 -1.95 0.03 -4.23
C LEU A 50 -2.80 1.17 -3.67
N PHE A 51 -2.62 1.54 -2.40
CA PHE A 51 -3.41 2.56 -1.72
C PHE A 51 -2.86 3.99 -1.88
N ALA A 52 -1.69 4.18 -2.49
CA ALA A 52 -1.25 5.49 -3.00
C ALA A 52 -0.95 5.49 -4.51
N ASN A 53 -1.26 4.39 -5.19
CA ASN A 53 -1.02 4.27 -6.62
C ASN A 53 -2.14 4.98 -7.42
N PRO A 54 -1.88 5.77 -8.49
CA PRO A 54 -0.59 6.19 -9.05
C PRO A 54 -0.15 7.60 -8.57
N ASP A 55 -0.54 7.98 -7.36
CA ASP A 55 -0.46 9.36 -6.87
C ASP A 55 0.96 9.85 -6.63
N LEU A 56 1.92 8.94 -6.50
CA LEU A 56 3.33 9.26 -6.32
C LEU A 56 4.07 9.56 -7.64
N CYS A 57 3.42 9.40 -8.80
CA CYS A 57 4.06 9.58 -10.11
C CYS A 57 4.04 11.04 -10.62
N GLY A 58 3.49 11.98 -9.84
CA GLY A 58 3.57 13.39 -10.16
C GLY A 58 2.61 14.27 -9.37
N PRO A 59 2.85 15.59 -9.34
CA PRO A 59 1.99 16.53 -8.63
C PRO A 59 0.57 16.56 -9.24
N GLY A 60 -0.44 16.71 -8.38
CA GLY A 60 -1.84 16.85 -8.79
C GLY A 60 -2.57 15.53 -9.08
N ILE A 61 -1.90 14.38 -8.93
CA ILE A 61 -2.53 13.06 -9.04
C ILE A 61 -3.07 12.67 -7.65
N HIS A 62 -4.39 12.56 -7.54
CA HIS A 62 -5.11 12.30 -6.27
C HIS A 62 -6.21 11.23 -6.43
N VAL A 63 -5.90 10.16 -7.15
CA VAL A 63 -6.75 8.99 -7.39
C VAL A 63 -7.06 8.23 -6.10
N ALA A 64 -6.08 7.93 -5.24
CA ALA A 64 -6.31 7.11 -4.03
C ALA A 64 -7.35 7.71 -3.08
N VAL A 65 -7.41 9.04 -3.03
CA VAL A 65 -8.30 9.81 -2.15
C VAL A 65 -9.63 10.19 -2.82
N ARG A 66 -9.87 9.77 -4.08
CA ARG A 66 -11.18 9.96 -4.71
C ARG A 66 -12.27 9.25 -3.89
N PRO A 67 -13.47 9.85 -3.74
CA PRO A 67 -14.55 9.25 -2.96
C PRO A 67 -14.80 7.78 -3.35
N GLY A 68 -14.85 6.91 -2.35
CA GLY A 68 -15.09 5.47 -2.51
C GLY A 68 -13.91 4.64 -3.04
N ARG A 69 -12.84 5.26 -3.56
CA ARG A 69 -11.70 4.53 -4.15
C ARG A 69 -10.98 3.66 -3.12
N PHE A 70 -10.71 4.21 -1.94
CA PHE A 70 -10.08 3.50 -0.83
C PHE A 70 -10.86 2.24 -0.45
N HIS A 71 -12.17 2.38 -0.21
CA HIS A 71 -13.02 1.25 0.20
C HIS A 71 -13.16 0.19 -0.91
N ALA A 72 -13.25 0.61 -2.17
CA ALA A 72 -13.28 -0.31 -3.31
C ALA A 72 -11.97 -1.12 -3.41
N ARG A 73 -10.81 -0.46 -3.28
CA ARG A 73 -9.50 -1.14 -3.25
C ARG A 73 -9.39 -2.11 -2.08
N LEU A 74 -9.82 -1.67 -0.90
CA LEU A 74 -9.81 -2.50 0.30
C LEU A 74 -10.64 -3.78 0.13
N ALA A 75 -11.87 -3.64 -0.40
CA ALA A 75 -12.73 -4.78 -0.68
C ALA A 75 -12.11 -5.73 -1.73
N GLN A 76 -11.57 -5.17 -2.81
CA GLN A 76 -10.95 -5.96 -3.88
C GLN A 76 -9.71 -6.70 -3.39
N VAL A 77 -8.77 -6.02 -2.73
CA VAL A 77 -7.54 -6.66 -2.23
C VAL A 77 -7.89 -7.75 -1.21
N SER A 78 -8.78 -7.51 -0.26
CA SER A 78 -9.19 -8.54 0.69
C SER A 78 -9.83 -9.75 0.00
N ALA A 79 -10.69 -9.54 -1.01
CA ALA A 79 -11.34 -10.62 -1.75
C ALA A 79 -10.35 -11.46 -2.56
N GLU A 80 -9.44 -10.83 -3.31
CA GLU A 80 -8.49 -11.53 -4.19
C GLU A 80 -7.37 -12.23 -3.44
N THR A 81 -7.00 -11.72 -2.25
CA THR A 81 -5.82 -12.19 -1.52
C THR A 81 -6.15 -13.02 -0.28
N GLY A 82 -7.43 -13.04 0.12
CA GLY A 82 -7.88 -13.62 1.39
C GLY A 82 -7.32 -12.91 2.64
N LEU A 83 -6.71 -11.73 2.50
CA LEU A 83 -6.20 -10.98 3.65
C LEU A 83 -7.34 -10.49 4.53
N GLU A 84 -7.22 -10.76 5.83
CA GLU A 84 -8.11 -10.22 6.84
C GLU A 84 -8.08 -8.69 6.80
N ARG A 85 -9.27 -8.09 6.82
CA ARG A 85 -9.49 -6.66 6.60
C ARG A 85 -8.70 -5.81 7.59
N THR A 86 -8.76 -6.13 8.88
CA THR A 86 -8.11 -5.40 9.97
C THR A 86 -6.59 -5.45 9.82
N ARG A 87 -6.02 -6.62 9.49
CA ARG A 87 -4.59 -6.80 9.21
C ARG A 87 -4.15 -5.92 8.04
N LEU A 88 -4.88 -5.94 6.94
CA LEU A 88 -4.57 -5.10 5.78
C LEU A 88 -4.66 -3.60 6.12
N LEU A 89 -5.72 -3.17 6.81
CA LEU A 89 -5.88 -1.79 7.26
C LEU A 89 -4.73 -1.30 8.14
N ARG A 90 -4.28 -2.12 9.10
CA ARG A 90 -3.14 -1.78 9.96
C ARG A 90 -1.85 -1.64 9.16
N TRP A 91 -1.61 -2.53 8.20
CA TRP A 91 -0.45 -2.42 7.31
C TRP A 91 -0.51 -1.20 6.39
N ILE A 92 -1.69 -0.83 5.89
CA ILE A 92 -1.89 0.40 5.12
C ILE A 92 -1.53 1.61 5.98
N ALA A 93 -2.08 1.72 7.19
CA ALA A 93 -1.81 2.84 8.09
C ALA A 93 -0.31 2.94 8.43
N ALA A 94 0.35 1.81 8.72
CA ALA A 94 1.78 1.79 9.02
C ALA A 94 2.65 2.19 7.81
N SER A 95 2.39 1.59 6.64
CA SER A 95 3.17 1.84 5.41
C SER A 95 3.01 3.26 4.90
N ARG A 96 1.78 3.79 4.85
CA ARG A 96 1.53 5.18 4.43
C ARG A 96 2.01 6.19 5.46
N GLY A 97 1.95 5.85 6.76
CA GLY A 97 2.55 6.67 7.80
C GLY A 97 4.07 6.81 7.63
N LEU A 98 4.76 5.71 7.34
CA LEU A 98 6.20 5.73 7.04
C LEU A 98 6.51 6.52 5.76
N SER A 99 5.74 6.30 4.68
CA SER A 99 5.86 7.09 3.44
C SER A 99 5.71 8.59 3.70
N ALA A 100 4.69 8.98 4.47
CA ALA A 100 4.48 10.37 4.85
C ALA A 100 5.68 10.97 5.60
N THR A 101 6.33 10.21 6.50
CA THR A 101 7.52 10.70 7.21
C THR A 101 8.68 11.00 6.26
N TRP A 102 8.90 10.16 5.23
CA TRP A 102 9.94 10.43 4.23
C TRP A 102 9.67 11.71 3.43
N PHE A 103 8.44 11.89 2.94
CA PHE A 103 8.07 13.13 2.23
C PHE A 103 8.27 14.37 3.11
N LEU A 104 7.85 14.30 4.37
CA LEU A 104 7.98 15.44 5.28
C LEU A 104 9.44 15.74 5.63
N ASP A 105 10.28 14.71 5.80
CA ASP A 105 11.72 14.87 6.05
C ASP A 105 12.45 15.51 4.84
N ASP A 106 12.00 15.21 3.62
CA ASP A 106 12.50 15.82 2.37
C ASP A 106 11.92 17.23 2.10
N GLY A 107 10.99 17.70 2.93
CA GLY A 107 10.34 19.01 2.79
C GLY A 107 9.18 19.05 1.80
N ASP A 108 8.71 17.88 1.35
CA ASP A 108 7.60 17.69 0.43
C ASP A 108 6.24 17.55 1.15
N ARG A 109 5.16 17.57 0.35
CA ARG A 109 3.79 17.39 0.86
C ARG A 109 3.41 15.91 0.89
N ALA A 110 2.95 15.43 2.04
CA ALA A 110 2.45 14.07 2.24
C ALA A 110 0.91 13.95 2.19
N ASP A 111 0.21 14.83 1.46
CA ASP A 111 -1.25 14.96 1.54
C ASP A 111 -2.00 13.64 1.26
N VAL A 112 -1.56 12.90 0.25
CA VAL A 112 -2.18 11.62 -0.14
C VAL A 112 -1.93 10.56 0.91
N ASP A 113 -0.68 10.40 1.36
CA ASP A 113 -0.33 9.41 2.38
C ASP A 113 -1.10 9.68 3.69
N LEU A 114 -1.12 10.92 4.16
CA LEU A 114 -1.85 11.31 5.38
C LEU A 114 -3.35 11.07 5.25
N ALA A 115 -3.95 11.37 4.09
CA ALA A 115 -5.36 11.10 3.85
C ALA A 115 -5.67 9.59 3.85
N VAL A 116 -4.79 8.78 3.25
CA VAL A 116 -4.94 7.31 3.25
C VAL A 116 -4.76 6.74 4.65
N VAL A 117 -3.82 7.25 5.45
CA VAL A 117 -3.69 6.91 6.88
C VAL A 117 -5.00 7.21 7.62
N ALA A 118 -5.56 8.40 7.44
CA ALA A 118 -6.81 8.78 8.10
C ALA A 118 -7.97 7.84 7.72
N LEU A 119 -8.11 7.52 6.43
CA LEU A 119 -9.13 6.57 5.95
C LEU A 119 -8.94 5.17 6.54
N ALA A 120 -7.70 4.70 6.65
CA ALA A 120 -7.41 3.40 7.25
C ALA A 120 -7.74 3.36 8.74
N LEU A 121 -7.38 4.40 9.49
CA LEU A 121 -7.69 4.52 10.93
C LEU A 121 -9.20 4.64 11.18
N GLN A 122 -9.91 5.42 10.37
CA GLN A 122 -11.37 5.51 10.45
C GLN A 122 -12.04 4.15 10.20
N ALA A 123 -11.56 3.42 9.19
CA ALA A 123 -12.08 2.09 8.86
C ALA A 123 -11.72 0.99 9.88
N LEU A 124 -10.75 1.24 10.78
CA LEU A 124 -10.43 0.37 11.92
C LEU A 124 -11.31 0.65 13.14
N ALA A 125 -11.83 1.86 13.25
CA ALA A 125 -12.62 2.31 14.39
C ALA A 125 -14.12 1.98 14.28
N GLY A 126 -14.60 1.64 13.07
CA GLY A 126 -15.97 1.24 12.78
C GLY A 126 -16.07 -0.25 12.49
#